data_AF-A0A1F6VE48-F1
#
_entry.id   AF-A0A1F6VE48-F1
#
_cell.length_a   1.000
_cell.length_b   1.000
_cell.length_c   1.000
_cell.angle_alpha   90.00
_cell.angle_beta   90.00
_cell.angle_gamma   90.00
#
_symmetry.space_group_name_H-M   'P 1'
#
loop_
_entity.id
_entity.type
_entity.pdbx_description
1 polymer ?
#
loop_
_entity_poly.entity_id
_entity_poly.type
_entity_poly.pdbx_seq_one_letter_code
_entity_poly.pdbx_strand_id
1 'polypeptide(L)'
;MHPKEMCRKLGQCMEPVIDDKMGRVGFALLCWSATLIFFTGLGVFITHSWLLGLSIGLFALSAVIQPFMVSVPEITGLLAINVLKNGMEALVPYGTGLYFRYPWEQVKQGNYINLRQITETITETYPSKDSLMQVEWIFQYTPTLEGLPCYISADDNTIKTGLRGTGSSVLSAEIAKETGDNCKVKQGEIEEALLRKFKESSPTPLVLYGIRVDRVALADVDFDTSVQQARSSQEVSRRIQQTAKEIKTAHPNIDDKDALNASMIIHQQTKKTIFEIEGLGPAIASIVKAFRGGKS
;
A
#
# COMPACT_ATOMS: atom_id res chain seq x y z
N MET A 1 -8.60 -21.09 -18.29
CA MET A 1 -8.09 -22.42 -17.88
C MET A 1 -8.83 -22.80 -16.60
N HIS A 2 -9.53 -23.94 -16.57
CA HIS A 2 -10.45 -24.25 -15.47
C HIS A 2 -9.65 -24.57 -14.19
N PRO A 3 -9.97 -23.98 -13.02
CA PRO A 3 -9.22 -24.21 -11.77
C PRO A 3 -9.07 -25.68 -11.36
N LYS A 4 -10.02 -26.52 -11.78
CA LYS A 4 -10.02 -27.96 -11.51
C LYS A 4 -8.93 -28.73 -12.28
N GLU A 5 -8.50 -28.27 -13.45
CA GLU A 5 -7.46 -28.95 -14.23
C GLU A 5 -6.04 -28.61 -13.74
N MET A 6 -5.85 -27.44 -13.13
CA MET A 6 -4.55 -27.02 -12.57
C MET A 6 -4.22 -27.79 -11.28
N CYS A 7 -5.21 -27.99 -10.40
CA CYS A 7 -5.05 -28.83 -9.20
C CYS A 7 -4.75 -30.29 -9.53
N ARG A 8 -5.31 -30.83 -10.63
CA ARG A 8 -5.08 -32.22 -11.04
C ARG A 8 -3.65 -32.47 -11.56
N LYS A 9 -3.04 -31.50 -12.25
CA LYS A 9 -1.65 -31.62 -12.71
C LYS A 9 -0.62 -31.45 -11.60
N LEU A 10 -0.91 -30.64 -10.57
CA LEU A 10 -0.03 -30.51 -9.40
C LEU A 10 -0.06 -31.76 -8.50
N GLY A 11 -1.19 -32.48 -8.45
CA GLY A 11 -1.30 -33.74 -7.70
C GLY A 11 -0.55 -34.93 -8.32
N GLN A 12 -0.31 -34.94 -9.64
CA GLN A 12 0.37 -36.06 -10.32
C GLN A 12 1.90 -36.00 -10.31
N CYS A 13 2.50 -34.90 -9.83
CA CYS A 13 3.95 -34.78 -9.66
C CYS A 13 4.44 -35.16 -8.25
N MET A 14 3.54 -35.61 -7.36
CA MET A 14 3.87 -35.95 -5.98
C MET A 14 3.41 -37.37 -5.64
N GLU A 15 4.13 -38.38 -6.13
CA GLU A 15 4.33 -39.66 -5.44
C GLU A 15 5.49 -40.47 -6.07
N PRO A 16 6.29 -41.25 -5.30
CA PRO A 16 6.32 -41.40 -3.85
C PRO A 16 7.68 -41.00 -3.25
N VAL A 17 7.71 -39.98 -2.38
CA VAL A 17 8.82 -39.77 -1.41
C VAL A 17 8.39 -40.34 -0.06
N ILE A 18 7.93 -41.59 -0.07
CA ILE A 18 7.45 -42.31 1.12
C ILE A 18 8.42 -43.41 1.54
N ASP A 19 9.23 -43.97 0.62
CA ASP A 19 10.13 -45.09 0.96
C ASP A 19 11.34 -44.71 1.83
N ASP A 20 11.82 -43.46 1.78
CA ASP A 20 13.01 -43.07 2.56
C ASP A 20 12.68 -42.65 4.01
N LYS A 21 11.39 -42.43 4.34
CA LYS A 21 10.99 -41.89 5.65
C LYS A 21 10.77 -42.96 6.71
N MET A 22 10.20 -44.12 6.35
CA MET A 22 10.10 -45.24 7.29
C MET A 22 11.49 -45.78 7.67
N GLY A 23 12.45 -45.75 6.74
CA GLY A 23 13.85 -46.09 7.02
C GLY A 23 14.49 -45.20 8.10
N ARG A 24 14.26 -43.88 8.04
CA ARG A 24 14.82 -42.92 9.01
C ARG A 24 14.22 -43.06 10.41
N VAL A 25 12.90 -43.28 10.51
CA VAL A 25 12.23 -43.50 11.80
C VAL A 25 12.63 -44.84 12.41
N GLY A 26 12.71 -45.90 11.59
CA GLY A 26 13.19 -47.21 12.03
C GLY A 26 14.64 -47.17 12.50
N PHE A 27 15.51 -46.45 11.79
CA PHE A 27 16.90 -46.24 12.19
C PHE A 27 17.02 -45.47 13.51
N ALA A 28 16.22 -44.41 13.70
CA ALA A 28 16.19 -43.67 14.97
C ALA A 28 15.78 -44.57 16.14
N LEU A 29 14.73 -45.39 15.99
CA LEU A 29 14.29 -46.33 17.04
C LEU A 29 15.35 -47.41 17.35
N LEU A 30 16.06 -47.89 16.34
CA LEU A 30 17.19 -48.81 16.51
C LEU A 30 18.35 -48.14 17.26
N CYS A 31 18.67 -46.89 16.93
CA CYS A 31 19.70 -46.15 17.66
C CYS A 31 19.30 -45.90 19.12
N TRP A 32 18.04 -45.49 19.37
CA TRP A 32 17.52 -45.25 20.72
C TRP A 32 17.52 -46.50 21.59
N SER A 33 17.06 -47.64 21.04
CA SER A 33 17.10 -48.92 21.74
C SER A 33 18.53 -49.41 22.02
N ALA A 34 19.46 -49.21 21.08
CA ALA A 34 20.88 -49.51 21.28
C ALA A 34 21.52 -48.66 22.39
N THR A 35 21.23 -47.35 22.45
CA THR A 35 21.66 -46.51 23.58
C THR A 35 21.08 -47.02 24.90
N LEU A 36 19.78 -47.33 24.96
CA LEU A 36 19.14 -47.80 26.19
C LEU A 36 19.75 -49.11 26.71
N ILE A 37 20.08 -50.04 25.80
CA ILE A 37 20.78 -51.29 26.13
C ILE A 37 22.21 -50.99 26.62
N PHE A 38 22.92 -50.05 25.99
CA PHE A 38 24.28 -49.67 26.41
C PHE A 38 24.30 -49.03 27.80
N PHE A 39 23.31 -48.18 28.12
CA PHE A 39 23.17 -47.55 29.43
C PHE A 39 22.77 -48.52 30.54
N THR A 40 21.93 -49.52 30.23
CA THR A 40 21.49 -50.51 31.22
C THR A 40 22.53 -51.61 31.45
N GLY A 41 23.35 -51.94 30.44
CA GLY A 41 24.39 -52.97 30.54
C GLY A 41 25.69 -52.56 31.24
N LEU A 42 25.96 -51.26 31.40
CA LEU A 42 27.23 -50.72 31.94
C LEU A 42 27.13 -50.21 33.39
N GLY A 43 26.18 -50.72 34.17
CA GLY A 43 25.95 -50.38 35.59
C GLY A 43 27.08 -50.74 36.56
N VAL A 44 28.35 -50.84 36.11
CA VAL A 44 29.49 -51.26 36.94
C VAL A 44 30.63 -50.20 37.00
N PHE A 45 30.56 -49.09 36.24
CA PHE A 45 31.57 -47.99 36.26
C PHE A 45 30.94 -46.60 36.52
N ILE A 46 30.32 -46.43 37.68
CA ILE A 46 29.17 -45.52 37.90
C ILE A 46 29.48 -44.01 38.06
N THR A 47 30.70 -43.52 38.30
CA THR A 47 30.86 -42.06 38.58
C THR A 47 31.04 -41.16 37.35
N HIS A 48 31.53 -41.68 36.22
CA HIS A 48 31.83 -40.87 35.02
C HIS A 48 31.06 -41.30 33.76
N SER A 49 30.55 -42.54 33.72
CA SER A 49 29.81 -43.06 32.57
C SER A 49 28.48 -42.33 32.32
N TRP A 50 27.86 -41.78 33.37
CA TRP A 50 26.62 -41.01 33.24
C TRP A 50 26.83 -39.67 32.52
N LEU A 51 27.98 -39.01 32.71
CA LEU A 51 28.32 -37.77 32.00
C LEU A 51 28.51 -38.02 30.51
N LEU A 52 29.29 -39.05 30.16
CA LEU A 52 29.51 -39.45 28.78
C LEU A 52 28.20 -39.84 28.11
N GLY A 53 27.36 -40.58 28.82
CA GLY A 53 26.02 -40.90 28.38
C GLY A 53 25.15 -39.66 28.16
N LEU A 54 25.11 -38.73 29.12
CA LEU A 54 24.36 -37.48 28.99
C LEU A 54 24.85 -36.66 27.79
N SER A 55 26.15 -36.61 27.53
CA SER A 55 26.71 -35.95 26.34
C SER A 55 26.23 -36.61 25.04
N ILE A 56 26.26 -37.95 24.94
CA ILE A 56 25.76 -38.68 23.76
C ILE A 56 24.25 -38.46 23.59
N GLY A 57 23.49 -38.49 24.69
CA GLY A 57 22.05 -38.25 24.69
C GLY A 57 21.69 -36.84 24.21
N LEU A 58 22.38 -35.81 24.70
CA LEU A 58 22.20 -34.43 24.25
C LEU A 58 22.60 -34.24 22.79
N PHE A 59 23.69 -34.88 22.34
CA PHE A 59 24.11 -34.86 20.94
C PHE A 59 23.05 -35.50 20.04
N ALA A 60 22.57 -36.69 20.39
CA ALA A 60 21.51 -37.36 19.65
C ALA A 60 20.21 -36.54 19.64
N LEU A 61 19.82 -35.96 20.78
CA LEU A 61 18.66 -35.06 20.86
C LEU A 61 18.82 -33.84 19.95
N SER A 62 20.02 -33.23 19.91
CA SER A 62 20.29 -32.08 19.03
C SER A 62 20.21 -32.44 17.54
N ALA A 63 20.71 -33.62 17.16
CA ALA A 63 20.63 -34.12 15.79
C ALA A 63 19.19 -34.47 15.38
N VAL A 64 18.39 -34.99 16.31
CA VAL A 64 16.97 -35.32 16.08
C VAL A 64 16.10 -34.07 16.06
N ILE A 65 16.38 -33.05 16.87
CA ILE A 65 15.54 -31.84 16.94
C ILE A 65 15.75 -30.93 15.72
N GLN A 66 16.96 -30.85 15.18
CA GLN A 66 17.32 -29.91 14.10
C GLN A 66 16.40 -30.00 12.86
N PRO A 67 16.01 -31.18 12.33
CA PRO A 67 15.06 -31.29 11.23
C PRO A 67 13.62 -30.81 11.52
N PHE A 68 13.25 -30.74 12.81
CA PHE A 68 11.96 -30.23 13.28
C PHE A 68 12.02 -28.74 13.62
N MET A 69 13.21 -28.15 13.71
CA MET A 69 13.34 -26.71 13.93
C MET A 69 13.34 -25.99 12.59
N VAL A 70 12.51 -24.95 12.47
CA VAL A 70 12.50 -24.06 11.31
C VAL A 70 12.77 -22.63 11.76
N SER A 71 13.75 -21.99 11.14
CA SER A 71 14.08 -20.59 11.38
C SER A 71 13.46 -19.76 10.27
N VAL A 72 12.56 -18.85 10.65
CA VAL A 72 11.90 -17.91 9.74
C VAL A 72 12.61 -16.55 9.84
N PRO A 73 13.22 -16.06 8.73
CA PRO A 73 13.94 -14.79 8.71
C PRO A 73 13.09 -13.58 9.10
N GLU A 74 13.76 -12.48 9.49
CA GLU A 74 13.11 -11.20 9.81
C GLU A 74 12.21 -10.69 8.67
N ILE A 75 11.04 -10.15 9.03
CA ILE A 75 10.05 -9.58 8.10
C ILE A 75 9.55 -10.61 7.06
N THR A 76 9.63 -11.90 7.38
CA THR A 76 9.04 -12.97 6.56
C THR A 76 8.09 -13.84 7.38
N GLY A 77 7.11 -14.41 6.69
CA GLY A 77 6.22 -15.44 7.22
C GLY A 77 6.45 -16.74 6.45
N LEU A 78 6.37 -17.87 7.12
CA LEU A 78 6.49 -19.18 6.50
C LEU A 78 5.12 -19.86 6.49
N LEU A 79 4.70 -20.38 5.35
CA LEU A 79 3.50 -21.21 5.26
C LEU A 79 3.84 -22.69 5.16
N ALA A 80 3.69 -23.45 6.24
CA ALA A 80 3.88 -24.89 6.21
C ALA A 80 2.60 -25.60 5.72
N ILE A 81 2.76 -26.72 5.02
CA ILE A 81 1.65 -27.52 4.52
C ILE A 81 1.52 -28.77 5.39
N ASN A 82 0.47 -28.84 6.21
CA ASN A 82 0.09 -30.02 6.96
C ASN A 82 -0.54 -31.06 6.02
N VAL A 83 0.16 -32.18 5.82
CA VAL A 83 -0.25 -33.23 4.87
C VAL A 83 -1.45 -34.06 5.35
N LEU A 84 -1.84 -33.93 6.62
CA LEU A 84 -2.98 -34.66 7.19
C LEU A 84 -4.30 -33.91 7.01
N LYS A 85 -4.25 -32.63 6.63
CA LYS A 85 -5.41 -31.78 6.43
C LYS A 85 -5.56 -31.41 4.96
N ASN A 86 -6.75 -30.97 4.56
CA ASN A 86 -7.06 -30.58 3.20
C ASN A 86 -7.49 -29.11 3.13
N GLY A 87 -7.36 -28.50 1.94
CA GLY A 87 -7.80 -27.13 1.69
C GLY A 87 -6.99 -26.10 2.49
N MET A 88 -7.64 -25.01 2.92
CA MET A 88 -6.97 -23.94 3.66
C MET A 88 -6.53 -24.36 5.07
N GLU A 89 -7.18 -25.36 5.67
CA GLU A 89 -6.78 -25.87 6.99
C GLU A 89 -5.44 -26.63 6.96
N ALA A 90 -4.98 -27.02 5.77
CA ALA A 90 -3.65 -27.58 5.56
C ALA A 90 -2.55 -26.54 5.69
N LEU A 91 -2.86 -25.24 5.66
CA LEU A 91 -1.88 -24.18 5.62
C LEU A 91 -1.66 -23.64 7.04
N VAL A 92 -0.46 -23.88 7.58
CA VAL A 92 -0.08 -23.48 8.95
C VAL A 92 0.92 -22.32 8.85
N PRO A 93 0.52 -21.10 9.24
CA PRO A 93 1.42 -19.95 9.20
C PRO A 93 2.35 -19.91 10.41
N TYR A 94 3.63 -19.67 10.14
CA TYR A 94 4.69 -19.42 11.11
C TYR A 94 5.21 -18.00 10.96
N GLY A 95 5.30 -17.29 12.09
CA GLY A 95 5.81 -15.93 12.14
C GLY A 95 7.33 -15.88 12.04
N THR A 96 7.88 -14.72 12.38
CA THR A 96 9.34 -14.49 12.45
C THR A 96 9.96 -15.19 13.66
N GLY A 97 11.11 -15.84 13.49
CA GLY A 97 11.83 -16.49 14.57
C GLY A 97 11.96 -18.00 14.42
N LEU A 98 12.21 -18.69 15.54
CA LEU A 98 12.50 -20.13 15.56
C LEU A 98 11.28 -20.91 16.05
N TYR A 99 10.80 -21.84 15.22
CA TYR A 99 9.60 -22.62 15.51
C TYR A 99 9.86 -24.12 15.42
N PHE A 100 9.12 -24.87 16.24
CA PHE A 100 9.02 -26.31 16.10
C PHE A 100 7.96 -26.64 15.04
N ARG A 101 8.39 -27.31 13.98
CA ARG A 101 7.58 -27.82 12.90
C ARG A 101 7.25 -29.29 13.15
N TYR A 102 5.99 -29.65 12.98
CA TYR A 102 5.57 -31.03 13.19
C TYR A 102 6.02 -31.98 12.07
N PRO A 103 6.21 -33.29 12.34
CA PRO A 103 6.67 -34.26 11.35
C PRO A 103 5.80 -34.37 10.08
N TRP A 104 4.51 -34.07 10.20
CA TRP A 104 3.53 -34.09 9.11
C TRP A 104 3.40 -32.75 8.36
N GLU A 105 4.22 -31.75 8.69
CA GLU A 105 4.22 -30.47 7.98
C GLU A 105 5.33 -30.45 6.94
N GLN A 106 5.05 -29.96 5.74
CA GLN A 106 6.01 -29.78 4.67
C GLN A 106 6.36 -28.30 4.51
N VAL A 107 7.66 -28.00 4.46
CA VAL A 107 8.18 -26.66 4.14
C VAL A 107 8.83 -26.72 2.78
N LYS A 108 8.42 -25.80 1.89
CA LYS A 108 9.02 -25.59 0.58
C LYS A 108 9.68 -24.21 0.55
N GLN A 109 10.75 -24.06 -0.23
CA GLN A 109 11.49 -22.80 -0.32
C GLN A 109 10.64 -21.63 -0.86
N GLY A 110 9.60 -21.91 -1.66
CA GLY A 110 8.65 -20.90 -2.15
C GLY A 110 7.59 -20.45 -1.14
N ASN A 111 7.57 -21.02 0.08
CA ASN A 111 6.54 -20.72 1.08
C ASN A 111 6.95 -19.61 2.06
N TYR A 112 8.10 -18.97 1.83
CA TYR A 112 8.51 -17.78 2.58
C TYR A 112 7.93 -16.55 1.90
N ILE A 113 7.05 -15.86 2.61
CA ILE A 113 6.31 -14.71 2.14
C ILE A 113 6.88 -13.48 2.80
N ASN A 114 7.11 -12.45 2.01
CA ASN A 114 7.57 -11.18 2.54
C ASN A 114 6.41 -10.48 3.26
N LEU A 115 6.58 -10.17 4.55
CA LEU A 115 5.62 -9.42 5.36
C LEU A 115 5.93 -7.92 5.36
N ARG A 116 6.74 -7.45 4.41
CA ARG A 116 6.99 -6.02 4.23
C ARG A 116 5.74 -5.33 3.70
N GLN A 117 5.58 -4.10 4.14
CA GLN A 117 4.56 -3.19 3.65
C GLN A 117 4.69 -2.96 2.14
N ILE A 118 3.59 -3.15 1.42
CA ILE A 118 3.47 -2.88 -0.01
C ILE A 118 2.78 -1.52 -0.14
N THR A 119 3.33 -0.65 -0.98
CA THR A 119 2.78 0.68 -1.27
C THR A 119 2.27 0.70 -2.70
N GLU A 120 1.03 1.12 -2.88
CA GLU A 120 0.39 1.24 -4.19
C GLU A 120 -0.20 2.64 -4.33
N THR A 121 -0.02 3.21 -5.51
CA THR A 121 -0.52 4.54 -5.87
C THR A 121 -1.58 4.39 -6.94
N ILE A 122 -2.72 5.04 -6.73
CA ILE A 122 -3.85 5.04 -7.65
C ILE A 122 -4.24 6.48 -7.96
N THR A 123 -4.42 6.76 -9.24
CA THR A 123 -4.96 8.03 -9.73
C THR A 123 -6.33 7.78 -10.35
N GLU A 124 -7.34 8.46 -9.85
CA GLU A 124 -8.71 8.37 -10.35
C GLU A 124 -9.39 9.73 -10.41
N THR A 125 -10.46 9.81 -11.21
CA THR A 125 -11.25 11.03 -11.33
C THR A 125 -12.60 10.82 -10.65
N TYR A 126 -12.97 11.74 -9.76
CA TYR A 126 -14.24 11.71 -9.04
C TYR A 126 -15.04 13.00 -9.30
N PRO A 127 -16.37 12.90 -9.43
CA PRO A 127 -17.22 14.07 -9.49
C PRO A 127 -17.37 14.69 -8.09
N SER A 128 -16.95 15.95 -7.96
CA SER A 128 -17.33 16.81 -6.82
C SER A 128 -18.62 17.56 -7.13
N LYS A 129 -19.12 18.34 -6.17
CA LYS A 129 -20.36 19.12 -6.33
C LYS A 129 -20.30 20.13 -7.48
N ASP A 130 -19.11 20.65 -7.78
CA ASP A 130 -18.92 21.72 -8.76
C ASP A 130 -18.13 21.29 -10.01
N SER A 131 -17.30 20.25 -9.94
CA SER A 131 -16.48 19.82 -11.09
C SER A 131 -15.85 18.42 -10.93
N LEU A 132 -15.16 17.93 -11.96
CA LEU A 132 -14.37 16.71 -11.89
C LEU A 132 -13.02 16.98 -11.20
N MET A 133 -12.70 16.16 -10.20
CA MET A 133 -11.45 16.19 -9.47
C MET A 133 -10.61 14.97 -9.80
N GLN A 134 -9.34 15.19 -10.11
CA GLN A 134 -8.33 14.14 -10.20
C GLN A 134 -7.70 13.96 -8.82
N VAL A 135 -7.79 12.75 -8.29
CA VAL A 135 -7.30 12.40 -6.97
C VAL A 135 -6.28 11.29 -7.11
N GLU A 136 -5.05 11.59 -6.68
CA GLU A 136 -3.98 10.63 -6.50
C GLU A 136 -3.95 10.23 -5.03
N TRP A 137 -4.12 8.95 -4.74
CA TRP A 137 -4.10 8.43 -3.39
C TRP A 137 -3.23 7.20 -3.30
N ILE A 138 -2.59 7.07 -2.15
CA ILE A 138 -1.62 6.04 -1.84
C ILE A 138 -2.20 5.24 -0.68
N PHE A 139 -2.20 3.92 -0.82
CA PHE A 139 -2.48 3.04 0.29
C PHE A 139 -1.31 2.08 0.50
N GLN A 140 -1.06 1.79 1.76
CA GLN A 140 -0.02 0.89 2.18
C GLN A 140 -0.64 -0.24 2.98
N TYR A 141 -0.35 -1.47 2.59
CA TYR A 141 -0.90 -2.65 3.23
C TYR A 141 0.17 -3.71 3.49
N THR A 142 -0.06 -4.50 4.53
CA THR A 142 0.84 -5.56 4.97
C THR A 142 0.05 -6.87 5.12
N PRO A 143 0.55 -8.00 4.59
CA PRO A 143 -0.06 -9.31 4.84
C PRO A 143 -0.06 -9.63 6.34
N THR A 144 -1.17 -10.16 6.86
CA THR A 144 -1.22 -10.61 8.26
C THR A 144 -0.82 -12.07 8.37
N LEU A 145 -0.20 -12.45 9.49
CA LEU A 145 0.24 -13.83 9.71
C LEU A 145 -0.93 -14.83 9.60
N GLU A 146 -2.04 -14.51 10.25
CA GLU A 146 -3.27 -15.32 10.24
C GLU A 146 -3.92 -15.37 8.85
N GLY A 147 -3.75 -14.30 8.06
CA GLY A 147 -4.30 -14.15 6.72
C GLY A 147 -3.42 -14.69 5.59
N LEU A 148 -2.21 -15.17 5.88
CA LEU A 148 -1.27 -15.67 4.86
C LEU A 148 -1.86 -16.72 3.90
N PRO A 149 -2.68 -17.70 4.36
CA PRO A 149 -3.33 -18.64 3.46
C PRO A 149 -4.21 -17.94 2.39
N CYS A 150 -4.97 -16.94 2.82
CA CYS A 150 -5.82 -16.14 1.93
C CYS A 150 -4.99 -15.26 0.99
N TYR A 151 -3.92 -14.67 1.52
CA TYR A 151 -3.03 -13.79 0.75
C TYR A 151 -2.35 -14.52 -0.41
N ILE A 152 -1.81 -15.73 -0.20
CA ILE A 152 -1.20 -16.52 -1.28
C ILE A 152 -2.23 -17.01 -2.30
N SER A 153 -3.46 -17.24 -1.84
CA SER A 153 -4.53 -17.73 -2.71
C SER A 153 -5.08 -16.64 -3.64
N ALA A 154 -4.89 -15.37 -3.29
CA ALA A 154 -5.33 -14.23 -4.08
C ALA A 154 -4.23 -13.74 -5.04
N ASP A 155 -4.61 -13.48 -6.29
CA ASP A 155 -3.71 -12.82 -7.24
C ASP A 155 -3.54 -11.33 -6.85
N ASP A 156 -2.36 -10.77 -7.09
CA ASP A 156 -2.01 -9.38 -6.76
C ASP A 156 -3.02 -8.40 -7.39
N ASN A 157 -3.44 -8.66 -8.63
CA ASN A 157 -4.46 -7.86 -9.32
C ASN A 157 -5.84 -7.92 -8.63
N THR A 158 -6.20 -9.07 -8.05
CA THR A 158 -7.47 -9.25 -7.35
C THR A 158 -7.48 -8.42 -6.06
N ILE A 159 -6.38 -8.47 -5.31
CA ILE A 159 -6.18 -7.66 -4.10
C ILE A 159 -6.27 -6.17 -4.46
N LYS A 160 -5.52 -5.74 -5.48
CA LYS A 160 -5.52 -4.35 -5.96
C LYS A 160 -6.89 -3.88 -6.39
N THR A 161 -7.61 -4.68 -7.17
CA THR A 161 -8.95 -4.33 -7.66
C THR A 161 -9.95 -4.24 -6.50
N GLY A 162 -9.88 -5.15 -5.52
CA GLY A 162 -10.76 -5.11 -4.35
C GLY A 162 -10.50 -3.94 -3.42
N LEU A 163 -9.23 -3.61 -3.16
CA LEU A 163 -8.83 -2.44 -2.38
C LEU A 163 -9.23 -1.14 -3.08
N ARG A 164 -8.95 -1.05 -4.38
CA ARG A 164 -9.36 0.06 -5.24
C ARG A 164 -10.87 0.25 -5.17
N GLY A 165 -11.67 -0.78 -5.46
CA GLY A 165 -13.13 -0.67 -5.43
C GLY A 165 -13.69 -0.17 -4.09
N THR A 166 -13.09 -0.60 -2.97
CA THR A 166 -13.47 -0.12 -1.64
C THR A 166 -13.09 1.35 -1.43
N GLY A 167 -11.84 1.71 -1.73
CA GLY A 167 -11.34 3.09 -1.61
C GLY A 167 -12.08 4.05 -2.52
N SER A 168 -12.24 3.71 -3.80
CA SER A 168 -12.96 4.50 -4.81
C SER A 168 -14.42 4.74 -4.42
N SER A 169 -15.08 3.76 -3.80
CA SER A 169 -16.47 3.93 -3.35
C SER A 169 -16.57 4.96 -2.22
N VAL A 170 -15.63 4.96 -1.27
CA VAL A 170 -15.61 5.92 -0.17
C VAL A 170 -15.21 7.31 -0.66
N LEU A 171 -14.16 7.40 -1.48
CA LEU A 171 -13.70 8.65 -2.07
C LEU A 171 -14.80 9.31 -2.90
N SER A 172 -15.47 8.54 -3.76
CA SER A 172 -16.61 9.04 -4.55
C SER A 172 -17.72 9.58 -3.64
N ALA A 173 -18.05 8.88 -2.55
CA ALA A 173 -19.09 9.31 -1.63
C ALA A 173 -18.74 10.58 -0.84
N GLU A 174 -17.48 10.74 -0.39
CA GLU A 174 -17.06 11.93 0.36
C GLU A 174 -16.81 13.13 -0.56
N ILE A 175 -16.16 12.94 -1.71
CA ILE A 175 -15.88 14.03 -2.67
C ILE A 175 -17.17 14.58 -3.28
N ALA A 176 -18.17 13.73 -3.55
CA ALA A 176 -19.44 14.19 -4.12
C ALA A 176 -20.25 15.13 -3.19
N LYS A 177 -19.99 15.12 -1.87
CA LYS A 177 -20.69 15.98 -0.90
C LYS A 177 -20.13 17.41 -0.87
N GLU A 178 -18.86 17.58 -1.25
CA GLU A 178 -18.10 18.80 -1.07
C GLU A 178 -17.79 19.48 -2.41
N THR A 179 -17.44 20.76 -2.36
CA THR A 179 -16.86 21.47 -3.52
C THR A 179 -15.36 21.18 -3.58
N GLY A 180 -14.76 21.26 -4.77
CA GLY A 180 -13.35 20.86 -4.90
C GLY A 180 -12.37 21.70 -4.06
N ASP A 181 -12.68 22.97 -3.79
CA ASP A 181 -11.87 23.81 -2.90
C ASP A 181 -11.97 23.33 -1.43
N ASN A 182 -13.16 22.89 -1.00
CA ASN A 182 -13.35 22.30 0.32
C ASN A 182 -12.67 20.94 0.44
N CYS A 183 -12.68 20.12 -0.61
CA CYS A 183 -11.99 18.82 -0.62
C CYS A 183 -10.50 18.96 -0.32
N LYS A 184 -9.84 19.99 -0.87
CA LYS A 184 -8.43 20.30 -0.58
C LYS A 184 -8.21 20.66 0.89
N VAL A 185 -9.10 21.46 1.47
CA VAL A 185 -9.00 21.87 2.88
C VAL A 185 -9.28 20.69 3.82
N LYS A 186 -10.23 19.83 3.47
CA LYS A 186 -10.68 18.68 4.28
C LYS A 186 -9.96 17.37 3.98
N GLN A 187 -8.81 17.41 3.31
CA GLN A 187 -8.07 16.23 2.90
C GLN A 187 -7.83 15.25 4.07
N GLY A 188 -7.44 15.76 5.25
CA GLY A 188 -7.23 14.93 6.45
C GLY A 188 -8.50 14.21 6.95
N GLU A 189 -9.67 14.87 6.88
CA GLU A 189 -10.95 14.26 7.26
C GLU A 189 -11.34 13.13 6.30
N ILE A 190 -11.06 13.30 5.00
CA ILE A 190 -11.31 12.29 3.97
C ILE A 190 -10.39 11.08 4.16
N GLU A 191 -9.11 11.30 4.47
CA GLU A 191 -8.15 10.24 4.80
C GLU A 191 -8.58 9.44 6.03
N GLU A 192 -9.02 10.11 7.09
CA GLU A 192 -9.53 9.46 8.30
C GLU A 192 -10.81 8.66 8.01
N ALA A 193 -11.72 9.20 7.20
CA ALA A 193 -12.94 8.50 6.79
C ALA A 193 -12.63 7.22 5.99
N LEU A 194 -11.65 7.29 5.09
CA LEU A 194 -11.12 6.14 4.36
C LEU A 194 -10.53 5.09 5.30
N LEU A 195 -9.61 5.50 6.16
CA LEU A 195 -8.94 4.60 7.10
C LEU A 195 -9.95 3.95 8.06
N ARG A 196 -10.94 4.72 8.53
CA ARG A 196 -12.04 4.23 9.34
C ARG A 196 -12.85 3.19 8.60
N LYS A 197 -13.18 3.40 7.31
CA LYS A 197 -13.92 2.40 6.54
C LYS A 197 -13.14 1.09 6.39
N PHE A 198 -11.84 1.17 6.15
CA PHE A 198 -10.97 0.00 6.10
C PHE A 198 -10.88 -0.71 7.46
N LYS A 199 -10.98 0.00 8.59
CA LYS A 199 -10.94 -0.61 9.94
C LYS A 199 -12.30 -1.17 10.41
N GLU A 200 -13.39 -0.47 10.16
CA GLU A 200 -14.73 -0.77 10.72
C GLU A 200 -15.51 -1.79 9.90
N SER A 201 -15.27 -1.92 8.60
CA SER A 201 -16.02 -2.88 7.81
C SER A 201 -15.58 -4.31 8.17
N SER A 202 -16.47 -5.06 8.80
CA SER A 202 -16.40 -6.52 8.87
C SER A 202 -17.60 -7.06 8.11
N PRO A 203 -17.44 -7.94 7.09
CA PRO A 203 -16.18 -8.47 6.54
C PRO A 203 -15.70 -7.61 5.36
N THR A 204 -14.70 -6.74 5.55
CA THR A 204 -14.05 -6.04 4.42
C THR A 204 -13.28 -7.06 3.56
N PRO A 205 -13.06 -6.80 2.26
CA PRO A 205 -12.04 -7.47 1.44
C PRO A 205 -10.69 -7.70 2.14
N LEU A 206 -10.31 -6.90 3.14
CA LEU A 206 -9.10 -7.09 3.95
C LEU A 206 -9.02 -8.46 4.64
N VAL A 207 -10.13 -8.92 5.23
CA VAL A 207 -10.19 -10.24 5.87
C VAL A 207 -10.21 -11.34 4.81
N LEU A 208 -10.87 -11.08 3.67
CA LEU A 208 -10.93 -12.02 2.55
C LEU A 208 -9.56 -12.24 1.90
N TYR A 209 -8.70 -11.22 1.86
CA TYR A 209 -7.37 -11.29 1.26
C TYR A 209 -6.24 -11.48 2.28
N GLY A 210 -6.55 -11.49 3.58
CA GLY A 210 -5.55 -11.70 4.64
C GLY A 210 -4.53 -10.56 4.75
N ILE A 211 -4.98 -9.32 4.53
CA ILE A 211 -4.14 -8.12 4.57
C ILE A 211 -4.67 -7.12 5.59
N ARG A 212 -3.77 -6.28 6.09
CA ARG A 212 -4.10 -5.11 6.91
C ARG A 212 -3.64 -3.86 6.17
N VAL A 213 -4.54 -2.89 6.01
CA VAL A 213 -4.18 -1.55 5.51
C VAL A 213 -3.65 -0.76 6.69
N ASP A 214 -2.38 -0.38 6.63
CA ASP A 214 -1.70 0.35 7.70
C ASP A 214 -1.83 1.87 7.51
N ARG A 215 -1.81 2.33 6.25
CA ARG A 215 -1.90 3.75 5.90
C ARG A 215 -2.69 3.97 4.63
N VAL A 216 -3.47 5.05 4.62
CA VAL A 216 -4.05 5.64 3.40
C VAL A 216 -3.71 7.13 3.45
N ALA A 217 -3.25 7.68 2.33
CA ALA A 217 -2.92 9.09 2.19
C ALA A 217 -3.40 9.58 0.82
N LEU A 218 -3.94 10.78 0.77
CA LEU A 218 -4.20 11.50 -0.46
C LEU A 218 -2.89 12.22 -0.81
N ALA A 219 -2.28 11.90 -1.95
CA ALA A 219 -1.03 12.52 -2.38
C ALA A 219 -1.30 13.85 -3.08
N ASP A 220 -2.30 13.85 -3.96
CA ASP A 220 -2.74 15.03 -4.69
C ASP A 220 -4.25 15.00 -4.88
N VAL A 221 -4.88 16.18 -4.74
CA VAL A 221 -6.32 16.37 -4.86
C VAL A 221 -6.51 17.64 -5.65
N ASP A 222 -6.66 17.49 -6.96
CA ASP A 222 -6.64 18.61 -7.87
C ASP A 222 -7.82 18.57 -8.84
N PHE A 223 -8.17 19.72 -9.42
CA PHE A 223 -9.17 19.72 -10.49
C PHE A 223 -8.56 19.11 -11.74
N ASP A 224 -9.41 18.58 -12.63
CA ASP A 224 -8.93 18.22 -13.96
C ASP A 224 -8.25 19.43 -14.63
N THR A 225 -7.19 19.16 -15.40
CA THR A 225 -6.35 20.19 -16.04
C THR A 225 -7.16 21.21 -16.84
N SER A 226 -8.24 20.77 -17.51
CA SER A 226 -9.14 21.64 -18.25
C SER A 226 -9.91 22.61 -17.35
N VAL A 227 -10.39 22.13 -16.20
CA VAL A 227 -11.12 22.92 -15.20
C VAL A 227 -10.17 23.88 -14.48
N GLN A 228 -8.93 23.46 -14.19
CA GLN A 228 -7.91 24.35 -13.63
C GLN A 228 -7.59 25.53 -14.56
N GLN A 229 -7.44 25.27 -15.86
CA GLN A 229 -7.23 26.32 -16.86
C GLN A 229 -8.42 27.27 -16.96
N ALA A 230 -9.64 26.74 -16.93
CA ALA A 230 -10.85 27.56 -16.94
C ALA A 230 -10.97 28.44 -15.68
N ARG A 231 -10.75 27.86 -14.49
CA ARG A 231 -10.81 28.59 -13.20
C ARG A 231 -9.72 29.64 -13.09
N SER A 232 -8.48 29.31 -13.47
CA SER A 232 -7.39 30.29 -13.49
C SER A 232 -7.66 31.42 -14.47
N SER A 233 -8.21 31.13 -15.66
CA SER A 233 -8.61 32.14 -16.64
C SER A 233 -9.75 33.03 -16.14
N GLN A 234 -10.74 32.46 -15.45
CA GLN A 234 -11.84 33.21 -14.84
C GLN A 234 -11.36 34.09 -13.69
N GLU A 235 -10.49 33.59 -12.81
CA GLU A 235 -9.94 34.37 -11.69
C GLU A 235 -9.04 35.49 -12.20
N VAL A 236 -8.22 35.23 -13.22
CA VAL A 236 -7.46 36.27 -13.92
C VAL A 236 -8.41 37.32 -14.50
N SER A 237 -9.46 36.92 -15.21
CA SER A 237 -10.46 37.83 -15.77
C SER A 237 -11.16 38.67 -14.69
N ARG A 238 -11.50 38.06 -13.55
CA ARG A 238 -12.11 38.73 -12.40
C ARG A 238 -11.17 39.78 -11.80
N ARG A 239 -9.89 39.43 -11.62
CA ARG A 239 -8.86 40.37 -11.13
C ARG A 239 -8.62 41.53 -12.08
N ILE A 240 -8.60 41.27 -13.39
CA ILE A 240 -8.51 42.31 -14.43
C ILE A 240 -9.70 43.26 -14.30
N GLN A 241 -10.93 42.74 -14.23
CA GLN A 241 -12.14 43.56 -14.07
C GLN A 241 -12.15 44.36 -12.76
N GLN A 242 -11.71 43.77 -11.65
CA GLN A 242 -11.63 44.47 -10.37
C GLN A 242 -10.58 45.59 -10.43
N THR A 243 -9.41 45.33 -11.01
CA THR A 243 -8.37 46.34 -11.21
C THR A 243 -8.87 47.48 -12.11
N ALA A 244 -9.61 47.15 -13.18
CA ALA A 244 -10.23 48.15 -14.05
C ALA A 244 -11.23 49.04 -13.27
N LYS A 245 -12.06 48.45 -12.39
CA LYS A 245 -12.97 49.20 -11.50
C LYS A 245 -12.20 50.10 -10.53
N GLU A 246 -11.13 49.61 -9.94
CA GLU A 246 -10.26 50.39 -9.04
C GLU A 246 -9.62 51.58 -9.77
N ILE A 247 -9.12 51.38 -11.00
CA ILE A 247 -8.57 52.46 -11.85
C ILE A 247 -9.64 53.50 -12.17
N LYS A 248 -10.86 53.08 -12.55
CA LYS A 248 -11.96 54.00 -12.85
C LYS A 248 -12.37 54.81 -11.61
N THR A 249 -12.36 54.17 -10.44
CA THR A 249 -12.69 54.84 -9.17
C THR A 249 -11.63 55.88 -8.80
N ALA A 250 -10.35 55.59 -9.03
CA ALA A 250 -9.24 56.51 -8.81
C ALA A 250 -9.18 57.64 -9.87
N HIS A 251 -9.62 57.37 -11.10
CA HIS A 251 -9.58 58.30 -12.23
C HIS A 251 -10.92 58.31 -12.99
N PRO A 252 -11.91 59.11 -12.54
CA PRO A 252 -13.27 59.11 -13.08
C PRO A 252 -13.38 59.53 -14.55
N ASN A 253 -12.38 60.25 -15.08
CA ASN A 253 -12.37 60.77 -16.45
C ASN A 253 -11.91 59.73 -17.50
N ILE A 254 -11.56 58.50 -17.09
CA ILE A 254 -11.10 57.44 -18.00
C ILE A 254 -12.28 56.59 -18.45
N ASP A 255 -12.36 56.32 -19.76
CA ASP A 255 -13.38 55.44 -20.33
C ASP A 255 -13.21 53.99 -19.85
N ASP A 256 -14.31 53.25 -19.76
CA ASP A 256 -14.33 51.86 -19.30
C ASP A 256 -13.39 50.96 -20.12
N LYS A 257 -13.28 51.23 -21.42
CA LYS A 257 -12.39 50.49 -22.32
C LYS A 257 -10.91 50.76 -22.03
N ASP A 258 -10.56 51.99 -21.67
CA ASP A 258 -9.19 52.38 -21.38
C ASP A 258 -8.73 51.88 -20.01
N ALA A 259 -9.61 51.90 -19.00
CA ALA A 259 -9.36 51.27 -17.71
C ALA A 259 -9.15 49.75 -17.84
N LEU A 260 -9.96 49.08 -18.66
CA LEU A 260 -9.79 47.66 -18.96
C LEU A 260 -8.46 47.39 -19.69
N ASN A 261 -8.13 48.16 -20.72
CA ASN A 261 -6.84 48.05 -21.42
C ASN A 261 -5.65 48.24 -20.49
N ALA A 262 -5.68 49.25 -19.60
CA ALA A 262 -4.64 49.49 -18.62
C ALA A 262 -4.50 48.30 -17.64
N SER A 263 -5.63 47.74 -17.17
CA SER A 263 -5.60 46.57 -16.30
C SER A 263 -5.02 45.31 -16.95
N MET A 264 -5.29 45.06 -18.24
CA MET A 264 -4.70 43.94 -18.98
C MET A 264 -3.17 44.07 -19.15
N ILE A 265 -2.68 45.31 -19.30
CA ILE A 265 -1.23 45.60 -19.39
C ILE A 265 -0.56 45.37 -18.02
N ILE A 266 -1.21 45.77 -16.92
CA ILE A 266 -0.70 45.58 -15.55
C ILE A 266 -0.55 44.08 -15.23
N HIS A 267 -1.54 43.26 -15.60
CA HIS A 267 -1.51 41.81 -15.36
C HIS A 267 -0.69 41.02 -16.40
N GLN A 268 0.07 41.69 -17.27
CA GLN A 268 0.94 41.09 -18.29
C GLN A 268 0.25 40.14 -19.29
N GLN A 269 -1.08 40.16 -19.35
CA GLN A 269 -1.90 39.33 -20.25
C GLN A 269 -1.81 39.81 -21.71
N THR A 270 -1.40 41.06 -21.91
CA THR A 270 -1.10 41.60 -23.24
C THR A 270 0.30 42.20 -23.24
N LYS A 271 1.22 41.59 -24.00
CA LYS A 271 2.45 42.27 -24.41
C LYS A 271 2.10 43.28 -25.51
N LYS A 272 1.35 44.33 -25.17
CA LYS A 272 1.44 45.53 -25.99
C LYS A 272 2.81 46.11 -25.71
N THR A 273 3.74 45.87 -26.62
CA THR A 273 4.90 46.73 -26.80
C THR A 273 4.33 48.14 -26.83
N ILE A 274 4.65 48.95 -25.82
CA ILE A 274 4.27 50.36 -25.81
C ILE A 274 5.12 50.99 -26.91
N PHE A 275 4.69 50.85 -28.16
CA PHE A 275 5.02 51.83 -29.16
C PHE A 275 4.30 53.08 -28.68
N GLU A 276 5.07 54.11 -28.36
CA GLU A 276 4.59 55.49 -28.32
C GLU A 276 3.85 55.76 -29.64
N ILE A 277 2.56 55.43 -29.68
CA ILE A 277 1.65 55.97 -30.66
C ILE A 277 1.15 57.23 -29.97
N GLU A 278 1.54 58.38 -30.52
CA GLU A 278 1.27 59.76 -30.09
C GLU A 278 -0.23 60.12 -29.93
N GLY A 279 -1.13 59.14 -29.84
CA GLY A 279 -2.57 59.32 -29.69
C GLY A 279 -3.22 58.70 -28.44
N LEU A 280 -2.51 57.89 -27.64
CA LEU A 280 -3.00 57.45 -26.33
C LEU A 280 -2.67 58.52 -25.30
N GLY A 281 -3.70 59.27 -24.87
CA GLY A 281 -3.54 60.49 -24.08
C GLY A 281 -2.63 60.35 -22.84
N PRO A 282 -1.97 61.43 -22.41
CA PRO A 282 -0.95 61.44 -21.35
C PRO A 282 -1.41 60.86 -20.00
N ALA A 283 -2.72 60.77 -19.76
CA ALA A 283 -3.31 60.15 -18.58
C ALA A 283 -3.05 58.63 -18.49
N ILE A 284 -3.12 57.89 -19.61
CA ILE A 284 -2.95 56.42 -19.58
C ILE A 284 -1.47 56.06 -19.37
N ALA A 285 -0.57 56.79 -20.04
CA ALA A 285 0.88 56.60 -19.89
C ALA A 285 1.38 56.91 -18.47
N SER A 286 0.86 57.97 -17.84
CA SER A 286 1.22 58.33 -16.46
C SER A 286 0.72 57.32 -15.43
N ILE A 287 -0.48 56.74 -15.62
CA ILE A 287 -1.03 55.70 -14.74
C ILE A 287 -0.22 54.41 -14.84
N VAL A 288 0.12 53.95 -16.06
CA VAL A 288 0.96 52.75 -16.24
C VAL A 288 2.34 52.94 -15.61
N LYS A 289 2.91 54.16 -15.72
CA LYS A 289 4.21 54.49 -15.12
C LYS A 289 4.14 54.59 -13.59
N ALA A 290 3.06 55.14 -13.03
CA ALA A 290 2.83 55.21 -11.59
C ALA A 290 2.66 53.83 -10.95
N PHE A 291 1.91 52.92 -11.58
CA PHE A 291 1.74 51.55 -11.07
C PHE A 291 2.98 50.67 -11.24
N ARG A 292 3.79 50.87 -12.29
CA ARG A 292 5.09 50.17 -12.44
C ARG A 292 6.18 50.73 -11.52
N GLY A 293 6.12 52.01 -11.15
CA GLY A 293 7.11 52.67 -10.29
C GLY A 293 6.91 52.44 -8.78
N GLY A 294 5.81 51.81 -8.36
CA GLY A 294 5.44 51.63 -6.95
C GLY A 294 6.03 50.40 -6.23
N LYS A 295 7.00 49.69 -6.83
CA LYS A 295 7.75 48.62 -6.15
C LYS A 295 9.24 48.71 -6.52
N SER A 296 10.01 49.37 -5.66
CA SER A 296 11.36 48.96 -5.29
C SER A 296 11.37 48.64 -3.81
#